data_AF-A0A058Z427-F1
#
_entry.id   AF-A0A058Z427-F1
#
_cell.length_a   1.000
_cell.length_b   1.000
_cell.length_c   1.000
_cell.angle_alpha   90.00
_cell.angle_beta   90.00
_cell.angle_gamma   90.00
#
_symmetry.space_group_name_H-M   'P 1'
#
loop_
_entity.id
_entity.type
_entity.pdbx_description
1 polymer ?
#
loop_
_entity_poly.entity_id
_entity_poly.type
_entity_poly.pdbx_seq_one_letter_code
_entity_poly.pdbx_strand_id
1 'polypeptide(L)'
;MRYSGNMTSYLANVHGYMGTKSPERTRRALFSVPGADERKLSKVSSLAADSIVFDLEDGVVFERKSLAREMVYSALETIELGAGHAERAVRINAVGSGLELDDLNVVLRSNRLDALVVPKVETAQDIHFVSRCIDLIASDATKNRVRILAAIESAKGLLNLQSIAAADPRVDALIFASEDYCADVGCTRTPHGREMLFARSNIVTVAAAYGLQAIDMVCMDFKDDAVLRDECIDGRQLGFTGKRIPSVGAASLRAGALAVPKPLQPLLARAFSSANAPTPGAPAPAGDALPTDTTVASAVAVPPTEPAPSGEAAAGHASVASAPTTVAAPTPPMSPAAPVAAHSMSYLVVWKHALDA
;
A
#
# COMPACT_ATOMS: atom_id res chain seq x y z
N MET A 1 31.94 24.14 23.88
CA MET A 1 31.88 22.89 23.12
C MET A 1 30.82 23.02 22.03
N ARG A 2 31.23 23.29 20.78
CA ARG A 2 30.32 23.33 19.63
C ARG A 2 30.44 22.00 18.90
N TYR A 3 29.35 21.24 18.83
CA TYR A 3 29.24 20.03 18.02
C TYR A 3 29.19 20.44 16.54
N SER A 4 30.30 20.25 15.83
CA SER A 4 30.34 20.32 14.36
C SER A 4 29.88 18.98 13.79
N GLY A 5 28.56 18.80 13.67
CA GLY A 5 27.99 17.71 12.88
C GLY A 5 28.24 17.97 11.40
N ASN A 6 29.09 17.16 10.78
CA ASN A 6 29.53 17.30 9.40
C ASN A 6 28.33 17.10 8.44
N MET A 7 27.93 18.15 7.70
CA MET A 7 26.83 18.14 6.72
C MET A 7 27.01 17.08 5.61
N THR A 8 28.22 16.56 5.46
CA THR A 8 28.61 15.52 4.51
C THR A 8 27.96 14.16 4.79
N SER A 9 27.62 13.83 6.04
CA SER A 9 26.94 12.55 6.35
C SER A 9 25.46 12.56 5.96
N TYR A 10 24.82 13.74 5.94
CA TYR A 10 23.42 13.87 5.56
C TYR A 10 23.24 13.80 4.03
N LEU A 11 24.16 14.37 3.26
CA LEU A 11 24.11 14.34 1.79
C LEU A 11 24.46 12.98 1.17
N ALA A 12 25.26 12.16 1.87
CA ALA A 12 25.51 10.77 1.47
C ALA A 12 24.23 9.90 1.54
N ASN A 13 23.35 10.16 2.52
CA ASN A 13 22.07 9.47 2.65
C ASN A 13 21.04 9.86 1.57
N VAL A 14 21.09 11.11 1.08
CA VAL A 14 20.18 11.55 0.00
C VAL A 14 20.65 11.06 -1.38
N HIS A 15 21.97 10.98 -1.61
CA HIS A 15 22.50 10.40 -2.85
C HIS A 15 22.36 8.87 -2.94
N GLY A 16 22.30 8.16 -1.80
CA GLY A 16 22.04 6.72 -1.76
C GLY A 16 20.60 6.32 -2.12
N TYR A 17 19.65 7.27 -2.01
CA TYR A 17 18.24 7.06 -2.37
C TYR A 17 17.94 7.21 -3.86
N MET A 18 18.88 7.76 -4.64
CA MET A 18 18.87 7.64 -6.10
C MET A 18 19.46 6.29 -6.49
N GLY A 19 18.85 5.21 -5.98
CA GLY A 19 19.16 3.85 -6.39
C GLY A 19 19.11 3.77 -7.91
N THR A 20 20.11 3.12 -8.50
CA THR A 20 20.08 2.70 -9.90
C THR A 20 18.74 2.02 -10.14
N LYS A 21 17.86 2.66 -10.91
CA LYS A 21 16.50 2.17 -11.15
C LYS A 21 16.58 0.70 -11.55
N SER A 22 15.92 -0.17 -10.78
CA SER A 22 15.68 -1.56 -11.16
C SER A 22 15.19 -1.59 -12.62
N PRO A 23 15.57 -2.60 -13.43
CA PRO A 23 15.02 -2.74 -14.78
C PRO A 23 13.49 -2.61 -14.69
N GLU A 24 12.91 -1.72 -15.48
CA GLU A 24 11.51 -1.27 -15.34
C GLU A 24 10.57 -2.48 -15.54
N ARG A 25 10.21 -3.17 -14.45
CA ARG A 25 9.29 -4.31 -14.47
C ARG A 25 7.88 -3.78 -14.61
N THR A 26 7.22 -4.18 -15.68
CA THR A 26 5.82 -3.80 -15.89
C THR A 26 4.96 -4.64 -14.95
N ARG A 27 4.05 -4.01 -14.21
CA ARG A 27 3.12 -4.69 -13.28
C ARG A 27 1.71 -4.14 -13.40
N ARG A 28 1.21 -3.92 -14.62
CA ARG A 28 -0.14 -3.35 -14.81
C ARG A 28 -1.21 -4.31 -14.31
N ALA A 29 -0.97 -5.61 -14.48
CA ALA A 29 -1.83 -6.68 -14.00
C ALA A 29 -1.00 -7.75 -13.27
N LEU A 30 -1.36 -8.01 -12.01
CA LEU A 30 -0.82 -9.12 -11.21
C LEU A 30 -1.88 -10.20 -11.09
N PHE A 31 -1.66 -11.35 -11.74
CA PHE A 31 -2.61 -12.46 -11.71
C PHE A 31 -2.23 -13.47 -10.63
N SER A 32 -3.10 -13.63 -9.63
CA SER A 32 -2.88 -14.63 -8.57
C SER A 32 -3.31 -16.02 -9.02
N VAL A 33 -2.46 -17.02 -8.80
CA VAL A 33 -2.71 -18.42 -9.16
C VAL A 33 -2.47 -19.31 -7.94
N PRO A 34 -3.49 -20.00 -7.41
CA PRO A 34 -3.32 -20.93 -6.29
C PRO A 34 -2.25 -21.99 -6.56
N GLY A 35 -1.25 -22.09 -5.69
CA GLY A 35 -0.09 -22.96 -5.86
C GLY A 35 -0.42 -24.46 -5.85
N ALA A 36 -1.58 -24.85 -5.32
CA ALA A 36 -2.06 -26.23 -5.31
C ALA A 36 -3.14 -26.52 -6.38
N ASP A 37 -3.38 -25.65 -7.34
CA ASP A 37 -4.39 -25.86 -8.41
C ASP A 37 -3.71 -26.18 -9.73
N GLU A 38 -3.46 -27.47 -9.99
CA GLU A 38 -2.79 -27.98 -11.19
C GLU A 38 -3.47 -27.52 -12.49
N ARG A 39 -4.81 -27.45 -12.49
CA ARG A 39 -5.60 -26.99 -13.63
C ARG A 39 -5.36 -25.52 -13.94
N LYS A 40 -5.15 -24.69 -12.92
CA LYS A 40 -4.84 -23.26 -13.12
C LYS A 40 -3.38 -23.04 -13.45
N LEU A 41 -2.46 -23.77 -12.81
CA LEU A 41 -1.02 -23.71 -13.11
C LEU A 41 -0.74 -24.03 -14.57
N SER A 42 -1.35 -25.09 -15.11
CA SER A 42 -1.19 -25.48 -16.53
C SER A 42 -1.68 -24.42 -17.54
N LYS A 43 -2.50 -23.46 -17.12
CA LYS A 43 -3.01 -22.37 -17.98
C LYS A 43 -2.18 -21.10 -17.91
N VAL A 44 -1.20 -21.02 -17.00
CA VAL A 44 -0.41 -19.81 -16.78
C VAL A 44 0.30 -19.34 -18.05
N SER A 45 0.84 -20.27 -18.85
CA SER A 45 1.54 -19.94 -20.11
C SER A 45 0.65 -19.27 -21.16
N SER A 46 -0.68 -19.41 -21.05
CA SER A 46 -1.65 -18.77 -21.95
C SER A 46 -2.06 -17.37 -21.53
N LEU A 47 -1.66 -16.92 -20.33
CA LEU A 47 -2.04 -15.61 -19.82
C LEU A 47 -1.18 -14.50 -20.43
N ALA A 48 -1.83 -13.46 -20.95
CA ALA A 48 -1.20 -12.21 -21.34
C ALA A 48 -1.06 -11.28 -20.12
N ALA A 49 -0.25 -11.70 -19.15
CA ALA A 49 -0.01 -11.01 -17.89
C ALA A 49 1.38 -10.38 -17.86
N ASP A 50 1.52 -9.24 -17.16
CA ASP A 50 2.85 -8.70 -16.87
C ASP A 50 3.51 -9.40 -15.66
N SER A 51 2.69 -9.84 -14.69
CA SER A 51 3.16 -10.58 -13.51
C SER A 51 2.19 -11.70 -13.14
N ILE A 52 2.75 -12.86 -12.85
CA ILE A 52 2.03 -14.03 -12.32
C ILE A 52 2.47 -14.20 -10.87
N VAL A 53 1.50 -14.20 -9.95
CA VAL A 53 1.73 -14.42 -8.53
C VAL A 53 1.28 -15.84 -8.20
N PHE A 54 2.22 -16.76 -8.02
CA PHE A 54 1.93 -18.08 -7.49
C PHE A 54 1.64 -17.97 -5.99
N ASP A 55 0.47 -18.40 -5.56
CA ASP A 55 -0.02 -18.15 -4.22
C ASP A 55 0.14 -19.36 -3.30
N LEU A 56 0.90 -19.20 -2.21
CA LEU A 56 1.06 -20.18 -1.14
C LEU A 56 0.25 -19.81 0.11
N GLU A 57 -0.40 -18.64 0.14
CA GLU A 57 -1.15 -18.12 1.29
C GLU A 57 -2.65 -18.45 1.17
N ASP A 58 -3.55 -17.47 1.16
CA ASP A 58 -4.99 -17.72 1.33
C ASP A 58 -5.63 -18.53 0.19
N GLY A 59 -5.01 -18.59 -0.99
CA GLY A 59 -5.44 -19.44 -2.09
C GLY A 59 -5.19 -20.94 -1.86
N VAL A 60 -4.52 -21.32 -0.77
CA VAL A 60 -4.14 -22.71 -0.47
C VAL A 60 -4.58 -23.06 0.95
N VAL A 61 -5.42 -24.10 1.06
CA VAL A 61 -5.82 -24.66 2.36
C VAL A 61 -4.61 -25.28 3.10
N PHE A 62 -4.65 -25.27 4.43
CA PHE A 62 -3.53 -25.62 5.29
C PHE A 62 -2.89 -26.99 4.97
N GLU A 63 -3.72 -28.02 4.77
CA GLU A 63 -3.28 -29.39 4.49
C GLU A 63 -2.54 -29.53 3.15
N ARG A 64 -2.70 -28.55 2.27
CA ARG A 64 -2.11 -28.54 0.92
C ARG A 64 -0.90 -27.62 0.80
N LYS A 65 -0.47 -26.93 1.87
CA LYS A 65 0.67 -26.00 1.84
C LYS A 65 1.96 -26.68 1.39
N SER A 66 2.27 -27.87 1.92
CA SER A 66 3.47 -28.63 1.53
C SER A 66 3.46 -28.99 0.04
N LEU A 67 2.33 -29.53 -0.45
CA LEU A 67 2.15 -29.83 -1.87
C LEU A 67 2.26 -28.57 -2.73
N ALA A 68 1.66 -27.45 -2.30
CA ALA A 68 1.70 -26.19 -3.02
C ALA A 68 3.14 -25.69 -3.22
N ARG A 69 4.01 -25.81 -2.20
CA ARG A 69 5.43 -25.42 -2.31
C ARG A 69 6.14 -26.20 -3.42
N GLU A 70 5.96 -27.51 -3.46
CA GLU A 70 6.55 -28.38 -4.49
C GLU A 70 6.02 -28.04 -5.88
N MET A 71 4.70 -27.86 -6.00
CA MET A 71 4.06 -27.50 -7.28
C MET A 71 4.49 -26.12 -7.77
N VAL A 72 4.58 -25.12 -6.88
CA VAL A 72 5.04 -23.77 -7.23
C VAL A 72 6.51 -23.80 -7.64
N TYR A 73 7.37 -24.53 -6.93
CA TYR A 73 8.76 -24.69 -7.33
C TYR A 73 8.87 -25.32 -8.72
N SER A 74 8.16 -26.42 -8.95
CA SER A 74 8.09 -27.07 -10.27
C SER A 74 7.59 -26.11 -11.34
N ALA A 75 6.55 -25.32 -11.06
CA ALA A 75 5.99 -24.32 -11.98
C ALA A 75 6.98 -23.21 -12.32
N LEU A 76 7.75 -22.71 -11.34
CA LEU A 76 8.81 -21.72 -11.57
C LEU A 76 9.85 -22.25 -12.55
N GLU A 77 10.26 -23.52 -12.39
CA GLU A 77 11.31 -24.14 -13.20
C GLU A 77 10.83 -24.59 -14.59
N THR A 78 9.58 -25.02 -14.73
CA THR A 78 9.12 -25.73 -15.94
C THR A 78 8.15 -24.94 -16.82
N ILE A 79 7.35 -24.03 -16.26
CA ILE A 79 6.39 -23.26 -17.06
C ILE A 79 7.14 -22.16 -17.78
N GLU A 80 7.06 -22.11 -19.11
CA GLU A 80 7.53 -20.98 -19.88
C GLU A 80 6.43 -19.91 -19.96
N LEU A 81 6.74 -18.72 -19.45
CA LEU A 81 5.88 -17.55 -19.61
C LEU A 81 6.22 -16.95 -20.98
N GLY A 82 5.21 -16.69 -21.81
CA GLY A 82 5.36 -16.36 -23.24
C GLY A 82 6.34 -15.21 -23.56
N ALA A 83 6.50 -14.92 -24.86
CA ALA A 83 7.59 -14.14 -25.49
C ALA A 83 7.96 -12.75 -24.90
N GLY A 84 7.22 -12.23 -23.92
CA GLY A 84 7.46 -10.94 -23.25
C GLY A 84 8.11 -10.98 -21.86
N HIS A 85 8.52 -12.15 -21.34
CA HIS A 85 9.02 -12.31 -19.94
C HIS A 85 8.06 -11.71 -18.89
N ALA A 86 6.96 -12.42 -18.61
CA ALA A 86 6.14 -12.05 -17.45
C ALA A 86 6.92 -12.30 -16.15
N GLU A 87 6.76 -11.41 -15.18
CA GLU A 87 7.36 -11.53 -13.86
C GLU A 87 6.84 -12.77 -13.12
N ARG A 88 7.75 -13.59 -12.59
CA ARG A 88 7.44 -14.73 -11.72
C ARG A 88 7.47 -14.29 -10.27
N ALA A 89 6.31 -13.98 -9.71
CA ALA A 89 6.17 -13.67 -8.29
C ALA A 89 5.63 -14.87 -7.51
N VAL A 90 6.02 -15.00 -6.24
CA VAL A 90 5.41 -15.95 -5.30
C VAL A 90 4.90 -15.19 -4.08
N ARG A 91 3.62 -15.37 -3.73
CA ARG A 91 3.06 -14.93 -2.46
C ARG A 91 3.30 -16.02 -1.42
N ILE A 92 4.17 -15.73 -0.46
CA ILE A 92 4.47 -16.62 0.68
C ILE A 92 3.39 -16.48 1.75
N ASN A 93 3.39 -17.35 2.74
CA ASN A 93 2.64 -17.16 3.99
C ASN A 93 3.24 -16.01 4.81
N ALA A 94 2.40 -15.38 5.64
CA ALA A 94 2.80 -14.21 6.43
C ALA A 94 3.96 -14.51 7.40
N VAL A 95 4.81 -13.51 7.63
CA VAL A 95 5.88 -13.59 8.62
C VAL A 95 5.25 -13.78 10.01
N GLY A 96 5.72 -14.78 10.76
CA GLY A 96 5.12 -15.17 12.05
C GLY A 96 3.97 -16.17 11.95
N SER A 97 3.59 -16.64 10.75
CA SER A 97 2.58 -17.70 10.58
C SER A 97 3.09 -19.09 10.98
N GLY A 98 4.41 -19.28 11.05
CA GLY A 98 5.06 -20.58 11.23
C GLY A 98 5.23 -21.37 9.92
N LEU A 99 4.80 -20.83 8.78
CA LEU A 99 4.87 -21.46 7.45
C LEU A 99 5.84 -20.76 6.51
N GLU A 100 6.21 -19.51 6.81
CA GLU A 100 6.99 -18.63 5.95
C GLU A 100 8.40 -19.17 5.65
N LEU A 101 9.04 -19.81 6.63
CA LEU A 101 10.38 -20.38 6.45
C LEU A 101 10.36 -21.57 5.50
N ASP A 102 9.35 -22.43 5.59
CA ASP A 102 9.20 -23.56 4.67
C ASP A 102 8.97 -23.07 3.24
N ASP A 103 8.17 -22.01 3.07
CA ASP A 103 7.95 -21.39 1.76
C ASP A 103 9.27 -20.86 1.20
N LEU A 104 9.96 -20.00 1.97
CA LEU A 104 11.22 -19.36 1.58
C LEU A 104 12.31 -20.38 1.27
N ASN A 105 12.43 -21.46 2.07
CA ASN A 105 13.39 -22.54 1.86
C ASN A 105 13.21 -23.26 0.54
N VAL A 106 11.99 -23.31 0.00
CA VAL A 106 11.70 -23.94 -1.29
C VAL A 106 11.85 -22.93 -2.43
N VAL A 107 11.16 -21.80 -2.35
CA VAL A 107 11.02 -20.87 -3.49
C VAL A 107 12.32 -20.15 -3.82
N LEU A 108 13.15 -19.83 -2.81
CA LEU A 108 14.42 -19.12 -3.02
C LEU A 108 15.49 -19.97 -3.70
N ARG A 109 15.31 -21.29 -3.78
CA ARG A 109 16.20 -22.19 -4.53
C ARG A 109 16.02 -22.04 -6.04
N SER A 110 14.91 -21.46 -6.50
CA SER A 110 14.66 -21.21 -7.92
C SER A 110 15.54 -20.07 -8.44
N ASN A 111 16.18 -20.29 -9.59
CA ASN A 111 16.90 -19.24 -10.30
C ASN A 111 16.00 -18.39 -11.20
N ARG A 112 14.69 -18.71 -11.27
CA ARG A 112 13.69 -18.03 -12.09
C ARG A 112 12.76 -17.11 -11.28
N LEU A 113 12.76 -17.18 -9.94
CA LEU A 113 11.95 -16.32 -9.07
C LEU A 113 12.30 -14.83 -9.20
N ASP A 114 11.37 -14.00 -9.67
CA ASP A 114 11.58 -12.56 -9.86
C ASP A 114 11.18 -11.71 -8.66
N ALA A 115 10.14 -12.10 -7.94
CA ALA A 115 9.62 -11.33 -6.83
C ALA A 115 8.98 -12.21 -5.75
N LEU A 116 9.03 -11.72 -4.51
CA LEU A 116 8.25 -12.24 -3.39
C LEU A 116 7.17 -11.23 -3.03
N VAL A 117 5.92 -11.70 -3.01
CA VAL A 117 4.83 -10.96 -2.37
C VAL A 117 4.80 -11.38 -0.91
N VAL A 118 5.03 -10.42 -0.02
CA VAL A 118 4.99 -10.65 1.43
C VAL A 118 3.64 -10.13 1.92
N PRO A 119 2.70 -11.02 2.33
CA PRO A 119 1.40 -10.58 2.83
C PRO A 119 1.52 -10.01 4.24
N LYS A 120 0.50 -9.26 4.68
CA LYS A 120 0.31 -8.81 6.07
C LYS A 120 1.55 -8.14 6.67
N VAL A 121 2.25 -7.32 5.90
CA VAL A 121 3.45 -6.60 6.38
C VAL A 121 3.01 -5.50 7.33
N GLU A 122 3.52 -5.53 8.56
CA GLU A 122 3.18 -4.54 9.58
C GLU A 122 4.37 -3.66 9.96
N THR A 123 5.59 -4.14 9.76
CA THR A 123 6.81 -3.50 10.25
C THR A 123 7.98 -3.69 9.27
N ALA A 124 9.02 -2.85 9.40
CA ALA A 124 10.27 -3.02 8.66
C ALA A 124 10.97 -4.37 8.98
N GLN A 125 10.76 -4.90 10.18
CA GLN A 125 11.33 -6.17 10.62
C GLN A 125 10.83 -7.35 9.78
N ASP A 126 9.58 -7.31 9.32
CA ASP A 126 9.02 -8.35 8.45
C ASP A 126 9.79 -8.39 7.11
N ILE A 127 10.11 -7.21 6.57
CA ILE A 127 10.93 -7.07 5.35
C ILE A 127 12.37 -7.50 5.59
N HIS A 128 12.99 -7.11 6.70
CA HIS A 128 14.36 -7.51 7.03
C HIS A 128 14.48 -9.03 7.20
N PHE A 129 13.48 -9.67 7.80
CA PHE A 129 13.43 -11.12 7.93
C PHE A 129 13.47 -11.81 6.56
N VAL A 130 12.60 -11.40 5.63
CA VAL A 130 12.57 -11.94 4.27
C VAL A 130 13.88 -11.65 3.53
N SER A 131 14.41 -10.44 3.66
CA SER A 131 15.68 -10.02 3.04
C SER A 131 16.85 -10.87 3.53
N ARG A 132 16.89 -11.17 4.83
CA ARG A 132 17.90 -12.07 5.40
C ARG A 132 17.77 -13.49 4.88
N CYS A 133 16.56 -14.00 4.70
CA CYS A 133 16.34 -15.31 4.09
C CYS A 133 16.81 -15.35 2.64
N ILE A 134 16.55 -14.30 1.85
CA ILE A 134 17.09 -14.15 0.48
C ILE A 134 18.62 -14.25 0.52
N ASP A 135 19.28 -13.48 1.39
CA ASP A 135 20.75 -13.46 1.48
C ASP A 135 21.36 -14.81 1.86
N LEU A 136 20.66 -15.60 2.69
CA LEU A 136 21.13 -16.88 3.19
C LEU A 136 20.87 -18.06 2.24
N ILE A 137 19.71 -18.06 1.56
CA ILE A 137 19.21 -19.25 0.85
C ILE A 137 19.39 -19.12 -0.67
N ALA A 138 19.18 -17.93 -1.23
CA ALA A 138 19.15 -17.76 -2.67
C ALA A 138 20.56 -17.83 -3.28
N SER A 139 20.65 -18.16 -4.58
CA SER A 139 21.90 -18.00 -5.33
C SER A 139 22.25 -16.52 -5.49
N ASP A 140 23.52 -16.17 -5.70
CA ASP A 140 23.91 -14.76 -5.88
C ASP A 140 23.22 -14.09 -7.08
N ALA A 141 22.93 -14.86 -8.13
CA ALA A 141 22.14 -14.38 -9.26
C ALA A 141 20.69 -14.03 -8.83
N THR A 142 20.05 -14.87 -8.03
CA THR A 142 18.70 -14.62 -7.51
C THR A 142 18.70 -13.47 -6.50
N LYS A 143 19.69 -13.38 -5.58
CA LYS A 143 19.80 -12.29 -4.59
C LYS A 143 19.78 -10.90 -5.21
N ASN A 144 20.46 -10.75 -6.36
CA ASN A 144 20.59 -9.48 -7.08
C ASN A 144 19.36 -9.15 -7.94
N ARG A 145 18.52 -10.15 -8.25
CA ARG A 145 17.36 -10.01 -9.15
C ARG A 145 16.03 -9.92 -8.41
N VAL A 146 15.87 -10.69 -7.33
CA VAL A 146 14.60 -10.84 -6.61
C VAL A 146 14.17 -9.53 -5.96
N ARG A 147 12.90 -9.20 -6.11
CA ARG A 147 12.28 -8.02 -5.52
C ARG A 147 11.24 -8.40 -4.47
N ILE A 148 10.92 -7.47 -3.57
CA ILE A 148 9.91 -7.62 -2.53
C ILE A 148 8.74 -6.70 -2.86
N LEU A 149 7.54 -7.28 -2.93
CA LEU A 149 6.29 -6.57 -3.06
C LEU A 149 5.56 -6.70 -1.71
N ALA A 150 5.54 -5.62 -0.94
CA ALA A 150 4.98 -5.63 0.42
C ALA A 150 3.47 -5.39 0.35
N ALA A 151 2.67 -6.33 0.84
CA ALA A 151 1.23 -6.15 0.93
C ALA A 151 0.85 -5.52 2.27
N ILE A 152 0.14 -4.39 2.19
CA ILE A 152 -0.31 -3.57 3.29
C ILE A 152 -1.80 -3.86 3.49
N GLU A 153 -2.07 -4.50 4.62
CA GLU A 153 -3.34 -5.19 4.88
C GLU A 153 -3.88 -4.92 6.30
N SER A 154 -3.24 -4.03 7.08
CA SER A 154 -3.65 -3.67 8.44
C SER A 154 -3.43 -2.17 8.73
N ALA A 155 -4.10 -1.63 9.74
CA ALA A 155 -3.87 -0.27 10.24
C ALA A 155 -2.42 -0.07 10.68
N LYS A 156 -1.83 -1.07 11.34
CA LYS A 156 -0.44 -1.01 11.78
C LYS A 156 0.53 -0.95 10.60
N GLY A 157 0.32 -1.78 9.58
CA GLY A 157 1.09 -1.70 8.33
C GLY A 157 0.95 -0.34 7.65
N LEU A 158 -0.27 0.22 7.63
CA LEU A 158 -0.52 1.55 7.07
C LEU A 158 0.22 2.66 7.82
N LEU A 159 0.24 2.63 9.15
CA LEU A 159 0.96 3.62 9.97
C LEU A 159 2.48 3.50 9.84
N ASN A 160 3.00 2.31 9.52
CA ASN A 160 4.43 2.04 9.38
C ASN A 160 4.94 2.10 7.93
N LEU A 161 4.12 2.53 6.97
CA LEU A 161 4.42 2.53 5.53
C LEU A 161 5.82 3.05 5.16
N GLN A 162 6.22 4.19 5.73
CA GLN A 162 7.53 4.79 5.44
C GLN A 162 8.68 3.88 5.85
N SER A 163 8.59 3.27 7.03
CA SER A 163 9.60 2.34 7.53
C SER A 163 9.66 1.06 6.70
N ILE A 164 8.51 0.56 6.25
CA ILE A 164 8.39 -0.63 5.41
C ILE A 164 9.00 -0.36 4.02
N ALA A 165 8.66 0.78 3.42
CA ALA A 165 9.16 1.21 2.12
C ALA A 165 10.70 1.44 2.12
N ALA A 166 11.25 1.88 3.26
CA ALA A 166 12.67 2.13 3.44
C ALA A 166 13.49 0.88 3.85
N ALA A 167 12.84 -0.23 4.18
CA ALA A 167 13.45 -1.32 4.93
C ALA A 167 14.58 -2.05 4.18
N ASP A 168 14.43 -2.23 2.86
CA ASP A 168 15.44 -2.91 2.04
C ASP A 168 15.40 -2.41 0.59
N PRO A 169 16.56 -2.26 -0.10
CA PRO A 169 16.61 -1.88 -1.51
C PRO A 169 15.91 -2.85 -2.48
N ARG A 170 15.53 -4.04 -2.03
CA ARG A 170 14.72 -5.00 -2.81
C ARG A 170 13.24 -4.66 -2.80
N VAL A 171 12.75 -3.84 -1.86
CA VAL A 171 11.36 -3.37 -1.89
C VAL A 171 11.14 -2.58 -3.17
N ASP A 172 10.18 -3.03 -3.98
CA ASP A 172 9.96 -2.50 -5.34
C ASP A 172 8.50 -2.09 -5.58
N ALA A 173 7.57 -2.62 -4.76
CA ALA A 173 6.18 -2.21 -4.79
C ALA A 173 5.48 -2.33 -3.43
N LEU A 174 4.44 -1.51 -3.24
CA LEU A 174 3.46 -1.61 -2.16
C LEU A 174 2.12 -2.04 -2.75
N ILE A 175 1.54 -3.11 -2.21
CA ILE A 175 0.25 -3.66 -2.62
C ILE A 175 -0.79 -3.30 -1.56
N PHE A 176 -1.94 -2.77 -1.96
CA PHE A 176 -3.06 -2.61 -1.03
C PHE A 176 -3.93 -3.88 -1.00
N ALA A 177 -4.23 -4.42 0.19
CA ALA A 177 -5.21 -5.49 0.37
C ALA A 177 -6.44 -5.02 1.12
N SER A 178 -7.50 -4.77 0.34
CA SER A 178 -8.74 -4.18 0.84
C SER A 178 -9.47 -5.06 1.85
N GLU A 179 -9.57 -6.37 1.61
CA GLU A 179 -10.41 -7.26 2.44
C GLU A 179 -9.86 -7.39 3.86
N ASP A 180 -8.59 -7.77 3.98
CA ASP A 180 -7.89 -7.87 5.26
C ASP A 180 -7.81 -6.51 5.97
N TYR A 181 -7.55 -5.42 5.22
CA TYR A 181 -7.54 -4.08 5.80
C TYR A 181 -8.91 -3.70 6.37
N CYS A 182 -9.99 -3.96 5.64
CA CYS A 182 -11.35 -3.68 6.11
C CYS A 182 -11.68 -4.48 7.37
N ALA A 183 -11.28 -5.74 7.42
CA ALA A 183 -11.46 -6.60 8.59
C ALA A 183 -10.67 -6.08 9.81
N ASP A 184 -9.42 -5.65 9.61
CA ASP A 184 -8.56 -5.13 10.68
C ASP A 184 -9.06 -3.81 11.27
N VAL A 185 -9.44 -2.85 10.41
CA VAL A 185 -9.92 -1.53 10.87
C VAL A 185 -11.41 -1.52 11.26
N GLY A 186 -12.12 -2.62 11.00
CA GLY A 186 -13.54 -2.77 11.30
C GLY A 186 -14.48 -1.97 10.40
N CYS A 187 -14.07 -1.68 9.16
CA CYS A 187 -14.95 -1.02 8.18
C CYS A 187 -15.57 -2.01 7.20
N THR A 188 -16.76 -1.69 6.70
CA THR A 188 -17.41 -2.49 5.66
C THR A 188 -17.04 -1.95 4.28
N ARG A 189 -16.48 -2.81 3.42
CA ARG A 189 -16.18 -2.44 2.02
C ARG A 189 -17.48 -2.07 1.30
N THR A 190 -17.51 -0.87 0.73
CA THR A 190 -18.64 -0.38 -0.09
C THR A 190 -18.24 -0.36 -1.56
N PRO A 191 -19.21 -0.41 -2.51
CA PRO A 191 -18.90 -0.26 -3.93
C PRO A 191 -18.20 1.06 -4.27
N HIS A 192 -18.40 2.11 -3.47
CA HIS A 192 -17.76 3.41 -3.68
C HIS A 192 -16.34 3.51 -3.13
N GLY A 193 -15.92 2.59 -2.24
CA GLY A 193 -14.55 2.52 -1.71
C GLY A 193 -14.10 3.73 -0.88
N ARG A 194 -15.03 4.61 -0.44
CA ARG A 194 -14.71 5.85 0.30
C ARG A 194 -14.01 5.56 1.63
N GLU A 195 -14.41 4.49 2.29
CA GLU A 195 -13.83 3.99 3.54
C GLU A 195 -12.34 3.63 3.40
N MET A 196 -11.87 3.34 2.19
CA MET A 196 -10.47 3.00 1.90
C MET A 196 -9.69 4.18 1.30
N LEU A 197 -10.31 5.34 1.05
CA LEU A 197 -9.69 6.44 0.32
C LEU A 197 -8.40 6.94 1.01
N PHE A 198 -8.41 7.06 2.34
CA PHE A 198 -7.23 7.45 3.10
C PHE A 198 -6.09 6.44 2.91
N ALA A 199 -6.37 5.14 3.13
CA ALA A 199 -5.37 4.08 3.01
C ALA A 199 -4.77 4.02 1.60
N ARG A 200 -5.63 4.04 0.58
CA ARG A 200 -5.23 4.02 -0.84
C ARG A 200 -4.37 5.23 -1.21
N SER A 201 -4.80 6.44 -0.81
CA SER A 201 -4.04 7.67 -1.09
C SER A 201 -2.69 7.71 -0.36
N ASN A 202 -2.65 7.22 0.88
CA ASN A 202 -1.42 7.15 1.67
C ASN A 202 -0.40 6.18 1.04
N ILE A 203 -0.85 4.97 0.64
CA ILE A 203 0.00 3.98 -0.04
C ILE A 203 0.59 4.57 -1.33
N VAL A 204 -0.21 5.22 -2.18
CA VAL A 204 0.31 5.85 -3.40
C VAL A 204 1.32 6.94 -3.08
N THR A 205 1.03 7.78 -2.09
CA THR A 205 1.92 8.88 -1.69
C THR A 205 3.27 8.36 -1.22
N VAL A 206 3.28 7.35 -0.35
CA VAL A 206 4.52 6.74 0.13
C VAL A 206 5.24 6.00 -0.99
N ALA A 207 4.54 5.20 -1.81
CA ALA A 207 5.17 4.52 -2.93
C ALA A 207 5.89 5.52 -3.85
N ALA A 208 5.23 6.63 -4.22
CA ALA A 208 5.82 7.68 -5.04
C ALA A 208 7.04 8.35 -4.37
N ALA A 209 6.97 8.64 -3.07
CA ALA A 209 8.07 9.27 -2.32
C ALA A 209 9.34 8.40 -2.27
N TYR A 210 9.18 7.08 -2.30
CA TYR A 210 10.28 6.10 -2.24
C TYR A 210 10.64 5.52 -3.63
N GLY A 211 10.02 6.01 -4.71
CA GLY A 211 10.27 5.51 -6.07
C GLY A 211 9.76 4.08 -6.32
N LEU A 212 8.79 3.63 -5.54
CA LEU A 212 8.17 2.30 -5.62
C LEU A 212 6.92 2.32 -6.50
N GLN A 213 6.52 1.15 -6.99
CA GLN A 213 5.20 0.97 -7.60
C GLN A 213 4.10 0.86 -6.53
N ALA A 214 2.94 1.43 -6.82
CA ALA A 214 1.73 1.19 -6.03
C ALA A 214 0.81 0.25 -6.81
N ILE A 215 0.41 -0.86 -6.21
CA ILE A 215 -0.49 -1.86 -6.80
C ILE A 215 -1.81 -1.86 -6.04
N ASP A 216 -2.90 -1.64 -6.77
CA ASP A 216 -4.24 -1.51 -6.21
C ASP A 216 -4.84 -2.87 -5.79
N MET A 217 -5.90 -2.77 -5.01
CA MET A 217 -6.67 -3.88 -4.48
C MET A 217 -7.21 -4.84 -5.54
N VAL A 218 -7.56 -6.03 -5.08
CA VAL A 218 -8.19 -7.07 -5.90
C VAL A 218 -9.61 -6.65 -6.32
N CYS A 219 -9.92 -6.79 -7.61
CA CYS A 219 -11.30 -6.70 -8.08
C CYS A 219 -12.02 -8.03 -7.79
N MET A 220 -12.99 -8.01 -6.89
CA MET A 220 -13.74 -9.20 -6.53
C MET A 220 -14.71 -9.62 -7.65
N ASP A 221 -15.36 -8.65 -8.29
CA ASP A 221 -16.26 -8.90 -9.42
C ASP A 221 -15.54 -8.74 -10.77
N PHE A 222 -14.42 -9.45 -10.91
CA PHE A 222 -13.58 -9.39 -12.11
C PHE A 222 -14.24 -9.97 -13.39
N LYS A 223 -15.42 -10.58 -13.26
CA LYS A 223 -16.18 -11.10 -14.40
C LYS A 223 -17.06 -10.04 -15.04
N ASP A 224 -17.38 -8.97 -14.30
CA ASP A 224 -18.01 -7.79 -14.83
C ASP A 224 -16.92 -6.83 -15.34
N ASP A 225 -16.76 -6.79 -16.66
CA ASP A 225 -15.76 -5.94 -17.32
C ASP A 225 -15.98 -4.44 -17.03
N ALA A 226 -17.22 -4.00 -16.78
CA ALA A 226 -17.52 -2.61 -16.45
C ALA A 226 -17.07 -2.27 -15.03
N VAL A 227 -17.41 -3.11 -14.05
CA VAL A 227 -16.95 -2.95 -12.65
C VAL A 227 -15.43 -2.94 -12.59
N LEU A 228 -14.77 -3.89 -13.24
CA LEU A 228 -13.33 -3.95 -13.25
C LEU A 228 -12.71 -2.71 -13.92
N ARG A 229 -13.27 -2.27 -15.05
CA ARG A 229 -12.80 -1.06 -15.74
C ARG A 229 -12.92 0.17 -14.86
N ASP A 230 -14.05 0.35 -14.17
CA ASP A 230 -14.29 1.49 -13.30
C ASP A 230 -13.33 1.48 -12.10
N GLU A 231 -13.13 0.33 -11.44
CA GLU A 231 -12.12 0.21 -10.38
C GLU A 231 -10.70 0.51 -10.88
N CYS A 232 -10.36 0.10 -12.11
CA CYS A 232 -9.05 0.39 -12.70
C CYS A 232 -8.87 1.89 -12.99
N ILE A 233 -9.92 2.56 -13.48
CA ILE A 233 -9.90 4.00 -13.74
C ILE A 233 -9.74 4.75 -12.42
N ASP A 234 -10.51 4.39 -11.40
CA ASP A 234 -10.44 4.99 -10.06
C ASP A 234 -9.05 4.80 -9.42
N GLY A 235 -8.52 3.57 -9.40
CA GLY A 235 -7.17 3.31 -8.92
C GLY A 235 -6.10 4.10 -9.68
N ARG A 236 -6.21 4.18 -11.01
CA ARG A 236 -5.31 5.00 -11.83
C ARG A 236 -5.39 6.49 -11.49
N GLN A 237 -6.59 7.02 -11.22
CA GLN A 237 -6.77 8.42 -10.85
C GLN A 237 -6.13 8.74 -9.49
N LEU A 238 -6.13 7.79 -8.55
CA LEU A 238 -5.40 7.92 -7.28
C LEU A 238 -3.88 7.80 -7.46
N GLY A 239 -3.40 7.20 -8.56
CA GLY A 239 -1.99 7.07 -8.90
C GLY A 239 -1.41 5.66 -8.78
N PHE A 240 -2.26 4.63 -8.64
CA PHE A 240 -1.81 3.25 -8.72
C PHE A 240 -1.28 2.90 -10.12
N THR A 241 -0.21 2.12 -10.14
CA THR A 241 0.52 1.69 -11.34
C THR A 241 0.11 0.30 -11.85
N GLY A 242 -0.66 -0.43 -11.05
CA GLY A 242 -1.12 -1.78 -11.37
C GLY A 242 -2.31 -2.20 -10.51
N LYS A 243 -2.89 -3.35 -10.84
CA LYS A 243 -4.02 -3.92 -10.10
C LYS A 243 -3.88 -5.43 -9.94
N ARG A 244 -4.36 -5.94 -8.82
CA ARG A 244 -4.46 -7.40 -8.59
C ARG A 244 -5.72 -7.98 -9.24
N ILE A 245 -5.54 -9.11 -9.93
CA ILE A 245 -6.59 -9.85 -10.60
C ILE A 245 -6.65 -11.27 -10.00
N PRO A 246 -7.80 -11.72 -9.50
CA PRO A 246 -7.94 -13.08 -9.00
C PRO A 246 -7.92 -14.10 -10.16
N SER A 247 -7.58 -15.34 -9.83
CA SER A 247 -7.11 -16.36 -10.79
C SER A 247 -7.98 -16.60 -12.04
N VAL A 248 -7.30 -16.89 -13.15
CA VAL A 248 -7.65 -17.65 -14.38
C VAL A 248 -9.13 -17.97 -14.69
N GLY A 249 -10.01 -16.98 -14.60
CA GLY A 249 -11.31 -16.94 -15.29
C GLY A 249 -11.44 -15.74 -16.24
N ALA A 250 -10.55 -14.76 -16.09
CA ALA A 250 -10.43 -13.53 -16.85
C ALA A 250 -9.78 -13.77 -18.23
N ALA A 251 -10.41 -14.56 -19.10
CA ALA A 251 -9.91 -14.81 -20.46
C ALA A 251 -9.97 -13.57 -21.38
N SER A 252 -10.68 -12.51 -20.96
CA SER A 252 -10.92 -11.28 -21.75
C SER A 252 -9.95 -10.13 -21.45
N LEU A 253 -9.21 -10.16 -20.34
CA LEU A 253 -8.39 -9.02 -19.92
C LEU A 253 -7.00 -9.05 -20.54
N ARG A 254 -6.86 -8.31 -21.65
CA ARG A 254 -5.55 -7.94 -22.18
C ARG A 254 -4.95 -6.86 -21.28
N ALA A 255 -3.71 -7.06 -20.84
CA ALA A 255 -2.91 -6.05 -20.12
C ALA A 255 -2.89 -4.66 -20.81
N GLY A 256 -3.16 -4.60 -22.12
CA GLY A 256 -3.33 -3.36 -22.88
C GLY A 256 -4.52 -2.48 -22.46
N ALA A 257 -5.60 -3.04 -21.93
CA ALA A 257 -6.73 -2.26 -21.38
C ALA A 257 -6.42 -1.62 -20.03
N LEU A 258 -5.38 -2.12 -19.35
CA LEU A 258 -4.82 -1.62 -18.10
C LEU A 258 -3.57 -0.75 -18.33
N ALA A 259 -3.25 -0.43 -19.60
CA ALA A 259 -2.07 0.32 -19.96
C ALA A 259 -2.11 1.73 -19.38
N VAL A 260 -1.27 1.95 -18.37
CA VAL A 260 -0.94 3.25 -17.80
C VAL A 260 0.08 3.91 -18.73
N PRO A 261 -0.21 5.05 -19.39
CA PRO A 261 0.85 5.92 -19.87
C PRO A 261 1.62 6.42 -18.64
N LYS A 262 2.95 6.34 -18.68
CA LYS A 262 3.86 6.85 -17.65
C LYS A 262 3.32 8.14 -17.03
N PRO A 263 3.28 8.31 -15.69
CA PRO A 263 3.17 9.64 -15.13
C PRO A 263 4.33 10.48 -15.69
N LEU A 264 4.10 11.80 -15.81
CA LEU A 264 5.03 12.84 -16.25
C LEU A 264 6.32 12.93 -15.38
N GLN A 265 6.70 11.88 -14.65
CA GLN A 265 7.91 11.78 -13.84
C GLN A 265 9.20 12.17 -14.60
N PRO A 266 9.40 11.90 -15.91
CA PRO A 266 10.58 12.41 -16.60
C PRO A 266 10.64 13.94 -16.69
N LEU A 267 9.47 14.61 -16.71
CA LEU A 267 9.36 16.06 -16.79
C LEU A 267 9.51 16.73 -15.42
N LEU A 268 8.98 16.13 -14.35
CA LEU A 268 9.19 16.62 -12.98
C LEU A 268 10.63 16.39 -12.50
N ALA A 269 11.24 15.23 -12.79
CA ALA A 269 12.65 14.99 -12.48
C ALA A 269 13.57 15.97 -13.23
N ARG A 270 13.27 16.29 -14.50
CA ARG A 270 13.97 17.35 -15.24
C ARG A 270 13.75 18.74 -14.65
N ALA A 271 12.54 19.06 -14.19
CA ALA A 271 12.24 20.34 -13.57
C ALA A 271 13.06 20.55 -12.27
N PHE A 272 13.12 19.55 -11.39
CA PHE A 272 13.93 19.61 -10.16
C PHE A 272 15.45 19.61 -10.42
N SER A 273 15.93 18.87 -11.43
CA SER A 273 17.35 18.93 -11.83
C SER A 273 17.72 20.24 -12.52
N SER A 274 16.79 20.88 -13.25
CA SER A 274 17.02 22.17 -13.90
C SER A 274 16.94 23.36 -12.95
N ALA A 275 16.15 23.25 -11.86
CA ALA A 275 16.04 24.29 -10.84
C ALA A 275 17.28 24.37 -9.92
N ASN A 276 18.10 23.31 -9.88
CA ASN A 276 19.33 23.22 -9.07
C ASN A 276 20.62 23.10 -9.90
N ALA A 277 20.54 23.30 -11.22
CA ALA A 277 21.75 23.38 -12.03
C ALA A 277 22.44 24.74 -11.78
N PRO A 278 23.69 24.79 -11.28
CA PRO A 278 24.41 26.04 -11.17
C PRO A 278 24.59 26.64 -12.57
N THR A 279 24.04 27.84 -12.78
CA THR A 279 24.26 28.60 -14.01
C THR A 279 25.74 28.99 -14.06
N PRO A 280 26.51 28.60 -15.08
CA PRO A 280 27.89 29.05 -15.20
C PRO A 280 27.89 30.56 -15.48
N GLY A 281 28.28 31.37 -14.49
CA GLY A 281 28.52 32.81 -14.66
C GLY A 281 27.58 33.79 -13.94
N ALA A 282 26.72 33.34 -13.02
CA ALA A 282 25.96 34.28 -12.18
C ALA A 282 26.80 34.77 -10.98
N PRO A 283 26.93 36.08 -10.71
CA PRO A 283 27.64 36.59 -9.55
C PRO A 283 26.90 36.21 -8.25
N ALA A 284 27.65 35.91 -7.20
CA ALA A 284 27.11 35.51 -5.89
C ALA A 284 26.10 36.55 -5.36
N PRO A 285 24.94 36.13 -4.82
CA PRO A 285 23.99 37.08 -4.25
C PRO A 285 24.56 37.66 -2.95
N ALA A 286 24.69 38.98 -2.93
CA ALA A 286 24.86 39.76 -1.71
C ALA A 286 23.60 39.64 -0.83
N GLY A 287 23.81 39.73 0.48
CA GLY A 287 22.82 39.42 1.50
C GLY A 287 21.56 40.29 1.53
N ASP A 288 20.62 39.81 2.34
CA ASP A 288 19.46 40.48 2.92
C ASP A 288 18.55 41.28 1.97
N ALA A 289 17.47 40.64 1.53
CA ALA A 289 16.11 41.22 1.52
C ALA A 289 15.10 40.16 1.03
N LEU A 290 14.05 39.89 1.81
CA LEU A 290 12.82 39.30 1.27
C LEU A 290 12.19 40.30 0.29
N PRO A 291 11.77 39.90 -0.91
CA PRO A 291 10.83 40.68 -1.69
C PRO A 291 9.41 40.36 -1.23
N THR A 292 8.78 41.38 -0.67
CA THR A 292 7.33 41.52 -0.52
C THR A 292 6.68 41.80 -1.88
N ASP A 293 5.47 41.24 -2.05
CA ASP A 293 4.38 41.60 -2.96
C ASP A 293 4.66 41.81 -4.45
N THR A 294 3.99 41.00 -5.30
CA THR A 294 2.99 41.53 -6.24
C THR A 294 2.01 40.44 -6.75
N THR A 295 0.73 40.62 -6.39
CA THR A 295 -0.51 40.32 -7.17
C THR A 295 -0.89 38.88 -7.52
N VAL A 296 -1.77 38.29 -6.71
CA VAL A 296 -2.86 37.43 -7.21
C VAL A 296 -4.11 38.31 -7.32
N ALA A 297 -4.57 38.55 -8.54
CA ALA A 297 -5.79 39.30 -8.80
C ALA A 297 -7.02 38.52 -8.31
N SER A 298 -7.77 39.23 -7.47
CA SER A 298 -9.11 39.06 -6.91
C SER A 298 -9.99 37.89 -7.36
N ALA A 299 -10.48 37.19 -6.33
CA ALA A 299 -11.73 36.46 -6.29
C ALA A 299 -12.93 37.33 -6.74
N VAL A 300 -13.81 36.74 -7.55
CA VAL A 300 -15.18 37.26 -7.76
C VAL A 300 -16.02 36.77 -6.58
N ALA A 301 -16.32 37.68 -5.66
CA ALA A 301 -17.28 37.47 -4.59
C ALA A 301 -18.71 37.57 -5.14
N VAL A 302 -19.54 36.56 -4.84
CA VAL A 302 -21.00 36.59 -5.03
C VAL A 302 -21.61 37.26 -3.78
N PRO A 303 -22.44 38.31 -3.92
CA PRO A 303 -23.03 38.98 -2.76
C PRO A 303 -24.23 38.19 -2.20
N PRO A 304 -24.46 38.18 -0.87
CA PRO A 304 -25.69 37.66 -0.30
C PRO A 304 -26.80 38.72 -0.36
N THR A 305 -27.97 38.32 -0.85
CA THR A 305 -29.22 39.09 -0.77
C THR A 305 -30.07 38.58 0.39
N GLU A 306 -30.25 39.40 1.43
CA GLU A 306 -31.36 39.31 2.38
C GLU A 306 -32.53 40.21 1.91
N PRO A 307 -33.76 39.93 2.35
CA PRO A 307 -34.70 40.98 2.69
C PRO A 307 -35.17 40.89 4.16
N ALA A 308 -35.38 42.07 4.74
CA ALA A 308 -35.74 42.34 6.13
C ALA A 308 -37.29 42.29 6.39
N PRO A 309 -37.83 42.61 7.59
CA PRO A 309 -38.81 41.76 8.28
C PRO A 309 -40.21 42.38 8.48
N SER A 310 -41.13 41.56 8.99
CA SER A 310 -42.42 41.94 9.62
C SER A 310 -42.73 40.86 10.66
N GLY A 311 -43.10 41.06 11.93
CA GLY A 311 -43.45 42.20 12.77
C GLY A 311 -44.30 41.62 13.91
N GLU A 312 -43.93 41.90 15.18
CA GLU A 312 -44.74 41.91 16.43
C GLU A 312 -45.49 40.63 16.90
N ALA A 313 -45.63 40.27 18.19
CA ALA A 313 -45.43 40.95 19.47
C ALA A 313 -45.27 39.96 20.66
N ALA A 314 -44.61 40.44 21.74
CA ALA A 314 -44.88 40.34 23.20
C ALA A 314 -45.31 38.99 23.85
N ALA A 315 -44.97 38.58 25.07
CA ALA A 315 -44.30 39.07 26.29
C ALA A 315 -43.91 37.77 27.07
N GLY A 316 -43.04 37.65 28.08
CA GLY A 316 -42.56 38.50 29.16
C GLY A 316 -42.27 37.58 30.37
N HIS A 317 -41.37 38.01 31.25
CA HIS A 317 -41.11 37.57 32.64
C HIS A 317 -39.94 36.60 32.98
N ALA A 318 -38.95 37.22 33.66
CA ALA A 318 -38.27 36.86 34.92
C ALA A 318 -37.44 35.55 34.98
N SER A 319 -36.11 35.61 35.07
CA SER A 319 -35.29 35.88 36.28
C SER A 319 -35.56 34.92 37.45
N VAL A 320 -34.61 34.03 37.76
CA VAL A 320 -33.89 33.91 39.05
C VAL A 320 -32.63 33.06 38.87
N ALA A 321 -31.54 33.50 39.48
CA ALA A 321 -30.23 32.85 39.57
C ALA A 321 -30.14 31.88 40.76
N SER A 322 -29.33 30.82 40.63
CA SER A 322 -28.52 30.27 41.74
C SER A 322 -27.48 29.27 41.23
N ALA A 323 -26.22 29.50 41.59
CA ALA A 323 -25.07 28.61 41.36
C ALA A 323 -24.86 27.66 42.58
N PRO A 324 -23.73 26.93 42.71
CA PRO A 324 -23.66 25.49 42.48
C PRO A 324 -23.35 24.68 43.77
N THR A 325 -23.66 23.38 43.77
CA THR A 325 -23.23 22.48 44.86
C THR A 325 -22.48 21.27 44.29
N THR A 326 -21.18 21.25 44.54
CA THR A 326 -20.27 20.11 44.44
C THR A 326 -20.55 19.08 45.52
N VAL A 327 -20.67 17.79 45.16
CA VAL A 327 -20.41 16.67 46.09
C VAL A 327 -19.66 15.57 45.33
N ALA A 328 -18.44 15.30 45.79
CA ALA A 328 -17.59 14.19 45.38
C ALA A 328 -17.98 12.91 46.15
N ALA A 329 -17.86 11.74 45.51
CA ALA A 329 -17.94 10.42 46.15
C ALA A 329 -17.03 9.41 45.40
N PRO A 330 -16.59 8.33 46.07
CA PRO A 330 -15.17 7.93 46.07
C PRO A 330 -14.81 6.73 45.16
N THR A 331 -13.52 6.65 44.85
CA THR A 331 -12.82 5.50 44.22
C THR A 331 -12.77 4.26 45.13
N PRO A 332 -13.00 3.04 44.60
CA PRO A 332 -12.71 1.79 45.31
C PRO A 332 -11.28 1.27 45.04
N PRO A 333 -10.74 0.38 45.90
CA PRO A 333 -9.31 0.05 45.94
C PRO A 333 -8.88 -1.08 44.98
N MET A 334 -7.60 -1.05 44.60
CA MET A 334 -6.89 -2.10 43.84
C MET A 334 -6.37 -3.23 44.76
N SER A 335 -6.48 -4.48 44.30
CA SER A 335 -5.54 -5.60 44.57
C SER A 335 -5.83 -6.81 43.64
N PRO A 336 -4.96 -7.84 43.52
CA PRO A 336 -3.92 -7.95 42.50
C PRO A 336 -4.17 -9.06 41.45
N ALA A 337 -3.24 -9.14 40.48
CA ALA A 337 -3.32 -9.84 39.19
C ALA A 337 -3.47 -11.38 39.20
N ALA A 338 -4.18 -11.89 38.18
CA ALA A 338 -4.10 -13.24 37.58
C ALA A 338 -4.66 -13.20 36.12
N PRO A 339 -4.35 -14.17 35.24
CA PRO A 339 -4.01 -13.93 33.83
C PRO A 339 -5.22 -13.79 32.89
N VAL A 340 -5.13 -12.91 31.88
CA VAL A 340 -6.19 -12.72 30.87
C VAL A 340 -5.90 -13.60 29.65
N ALA A 341 -6.74 -14.63 29.49
CA ALA A 341 -6.94 -15.38 28.27
C ALA A 341 -7.89 -14.64 27.32
N ALA A 342 -7.70 -14.89 26.02
CA ALA A 342 -8.41 -14.37 24.85
C ALA A 342 -9.91 -14.03 25.05
N HIS A 343 -10.31 -12.80 24.74
CA HIS A 343 -11.69 -12.42 24.41
C HIS A 343 -11.70 -11.32 23.35
N SER A 344 -11.71 -11.73 22.07
CA SER A 344 -12.06 -10.88 20.93
C SER A 344 -13.51 -11.20 20.57
N MET A 345 -14.49 -10.51 21.17
CA MET A 345 -15.89 -10.43 20.67
C MET A 345 -16.70 -9.49 21.57
N SER A 346 -16.57 -8.16 21.44
CA SER A 346 -17.51 -7.22 22.11
C SER A 346 -17.61 -5.78 21.54
N TYR A 347 -17.23 -5.51 20.28
CA TYR A 347 -17.37 -4.14 19.73
C TYR A 347 -18.35 -4.00 18.55
N LEU A 348 -18.83 -5.11 17.98
CA LEU A 348 -19.79 -5.10 16.85
C LEU A 348 -21.26 -4.95 17.25
N VAL A 349 -21.61 -5.03 18.53
CA VAL A 349 -23.03 -5.03 18.98
C VAL A 349 -23.61 -3.61 19.15
N VAL A 350 -22.78 -2.58 19.25
CA VAL A 350 -23.26 -1.21 19.57
C VAL A 350 -23.90 -0.52 18.35
N TRP A 351 -23.54 -0.88 17.12
CA TRP A 351 -24.04 -0.20 15.92
C TRP A 351 -25.35 -0.74 15.35
N LYS A 352 -25.77 -1.96 15.71
CA LYS A 352 -27.02 -2.54 15.19
C LYS A 352 -28.27 -1.88 15.78
N HIS A 353 -28.19 -1.24 16.93
CA HIS A 353 -29.33 -0.53 17.54
C HIS A 353 -29.48 0.93 17.10
N ALA A 354 -28.52 1.50 16.38
CA ALA A 354 -28.56 2.91 15.96
C ALA A 354 -29.14 3.13 14.55
N LEU A 355 -29.38 2.06 13.77
CA LEU A 355 -29.94 2.15 12.41
C LEU A 355 -31.41 1.71 12.33
N ASP A 356 -31.97 1.17 13.42
CA ASP A 356 -33.37 0.74 13.52
C ASP A 356 -34.21 1.69 14.43
N ALA A 357 -33.76 2.93 14.67
CA ALA A 357 -34.45 3.97 15.43
C ALA A 357 -34.59 5.26 14.62
#